data_AF-A0A918BVT0-F1
#
_entry.id   AF-A0A918BVT0-F1
#
_cell.length_a   1.000
_cell.length_b   1.000
_cell.length_c   1.000
_cell.angle_alpha   90.00
_cell.angle_beta   90.00
_cell.angle_gamma   90.00
#
_symmetry.space_group_name_H-M   'P 1'
#
loop_
_entity.id
_entity.type
_entity.pdbx_description
1 polymer ?
#
loop_
_entity_poly.entity_id
_entity_poly.type
_entity_poly.pdbx_seq_one_letter_code
_entity_poly.pdbx_strand_id
1 'polypeptide(L)'
;MPDAVRLALTDPAQLGVHDAPVLLGYGLGGAVLARLPQGHPLAPKLLPQRFTLMARHMRVRAALIPLLTAWAQAGIRAVLMKGFASAEFVYSDPSERFYGDVDVLIDERDAVRAVRVAQNLRWTDDGLVDVPSHWTHEVAHLYSPDREVRMDVHRHVARRLLGTTLKVKRATWHLWHSAQPAHLGSAPVWLPDPRDQVLMLALTRGWSAESGRLKPADPLDLTQMYARYSLTDAQVLDRAATLGCLQTMRATLRACRAAALEERATKRQIRRNALLDLNIMPIERVTGRIQRLPSLLKDVVAVLPDALRVRRAIARGGDPRELPARWTLAPARQPNIVAVARAMRGTNWALRLVYPGGATCVPRSLTRYAALCRAGVPVTFVSGVRRSDTGIEGHAWIELPYPLDNDYGEPQARTLYRELFRHAAQEGKERQSRRPLTGRGEQHS
;
A
#
# COMPACT_ATOMS: atom_id res chain seq x y z
N MET A 1 -5.68 14.99 -14.22
CA MET A 1 -6.20 13.69 -14.65
C MET A 1 -6.23 13.66 -16.16
N PRO A 2 -5.63 12.65 -16.81
CA PRO A 2 -5.69 12.52 -18.26
C PRO A 2 -7.14 12.43 -18.76
N ASP A 3 -7.43 12.98 -19.94
CA ASP A 3 -8.78 12.97 -20.52
C ASP A 3 -9.32 11.55 -20.71
N ALA A 4 -8.45 10.60 -21.10
CA ALA A 4 -8.78 9.18 -21.20
C ALA A 4 -9.39 8.60 -19.91
N VAL A 5 -8.87 8.99 -18.74
CA VAL A 5 -9.41 8.52 -17.45
C VAL A 5 -10.78 9.14 -17.19
N ARG A 6 -11.00 10.41 -17.56
CA ARG A 6 -12.32 11.04 -17.42
C ARG A 6 -13.34 10.33 -18.32
N LEU A 7 -13.02 10.14 -19.60
CA LEU A 7 -13.88 9.42 -20.56
C LEU A 7 -14.17 7.99 -20.10
N ALA A 8 -13.18 7.27 -19.59
CA ALA A 8 -13.38 5.95 -19.00
C ALA A 8 -14.40 5.93 -17.85
N LEU A 9 -14.59 7.03 -17.13
CA LEU A 9 -15.55 7.13 -16.04
C LEU A 9 -16.93 7.60 -16.50
N THR A 10 -17.01 8.40 -17.56
CA THR A 10 -18.26 9.06 -17.99
C THR A 10 -18.83 8.54 -19.30
N ASP A 11 -18.00 8.34 -20.32
CA ASP A 11 -18.41 7.92 -21.67
C ASP A 11 -17.30 7.08 -22.34
N PRO A 12 -17.23 5.77 -22.03
CA PRO A 12 -16.17 4.91 -22.56
C PRO A 12 -16.26 4.68 -24.07
N ALA A 13 -17.38 5.00 -24.73
CA ALA A 13 -17.53 4.82 -26.18
C ALA A 13 -16.70 5.82 -27.00
N GLN A 14 -16.25 6.92 -26.39
CA GLN A 14 -15.38 7.91 -27.03
C GLN A 14 -13.89 7.58 -26.95
N LEU A 15 -13.52 6.50 -26.26
CA LEU A 15 -12.11 6.13 -26.09
C LEU A 15 -11.49 5.61 -27.39
N GLY A 16 -10.27 6.04 -27.69
CA GLY A 16 -9.50 5.55 -28.82
C GLY A 16 -8.53 4.44 -28.45
N VAL A 17 -7.98 3.76 -29.47
CA VAL A 17 -6.90 2.76 -29.29
C VAL A 17 -5.67 3.37 -28.60
N HIS A 18 -5.40 4.66 -28.82
CA HIS A 18 -4.29 5.40 -28.23
C HIS A 18 -4.44 5.63 -26.72
N ASP A 19 -5.64 5.49 -26.16
CA ASP A 19 -5.89 5.63 -24.72
C ASP A 19 -5.47 4.38 -23.93
N ALA A 20 -5.28 3.24 -24.60
CA ALA A 20 -5.00 1.95 -23.94
C ALA A 20 -3.85 2.04 -22.92
N PRO A 21 -2.67 2.62 -23.21
CA PRO A 21 -1.57 2.68 -22.25
C PRO A 21 -1.93 3.41 -20.96
N VAL A 22 -2.69 4.51 -21.07
CA VAL A 22 -3.14 5.30 -19.91
C VAL A 22 -4.11 4.47 -19.07
N LEU A 23 -5.11 3.85 -19.70
CA LEU A 23 -6.12 3.04 -19.00
C LEU A 23 -5.49 1.83 -18.29
N LEU A 24 -4.55 1.16 -18.96
CA LEU A 24 -3.80 0.03 -18.41
C LEU A 24 -2.96 0.48 -17.21
N GLY A 25 -2.27 1.63 -17.31
CA GLY A 25 -1.47 2.21 -16.22
C GLY A 25 -2.28 2.58 -14.97
N TYR A 26 -3.55 2.95 -15.14
CA TYR A 26 -4.48 3.20 -14.03
C TYR A 26 -5.26 1.95 -13.57
N GLY A 27 -5.03 0.79 -14.18
CA GLY A 27 -5.74 -0.46 -13.85
C GLY A 27 -7.23 -0.45 -14.21
N LEU A 28 -7.63 0.33 -15.22
CA LEU A 28 -9.02 0.52 -15.63
C LEU A 28 -9.46 -0.37 -16.80
N GLY A 29 -8.56 -1.12 -17.44
CA GLY A 29 -8.87 -1.83 -18.68
C GLY A 29 -9.97 -2.87 -18.53
N GLY A 30 -10.04 -3.58 -17.39
CA GLY A 30 -11.14 -4.50 -17.09
C GLY A 30 -12.50 -3.81 -17.07
N ALA A 31 -12.64 -2.80 -16.21
CA ALA A 31 -13.89 -2.03 -16.07
C ALA A 31 -14.28 -1.28 -17.35
N VAL A 32 -13.32 -0.76 -18.12
CA VAL A 32 -13.60 -0.11 -19.41
C VAL A 32 -14.10 -1.14 -20.41
N LEU A 33 -13.39 -2.27 -20.56
CA LEU A 33 -13.77 -3.33 -21.51
C LEU A 33 -15.20 -3.83 -21.30
N ALA A 34 -15.64 -3.97 -20.04
CA ALA A 34 -17.01 -4.40 -19.71
C ALA A 34 -18.11 -3.40 -20.13
N ARG A 35 -17.75 -2.15 -20.43
CA ARG A 35 -18.67 -1.06 -20.78
C ARG A 35 -18.50 -0.56 -22.22
N LEU A 36 -17.58 -1.14 -23.00
CA LEU A 36 -17.41 -0.79 -24.41
C LEU A 36 -18.55 -1.40 -25.25
N PRO A 37 -19.02 -0.69 -26.30
CA PRO A 37 -19.89 -1.29 -27.30
C PRO A 37 -19.27 -2.53 -27.95
N GLN A 38 -20.10 -3.47 -28.40
CA GLN A 38 -19.63 -4.62 -29.14
C GLN A 38 -18.88 -4.18 -30.41
N GLY A 39 -17.72 -4.78 -30.68
CA GLY A 39 -16.89 -4.46 -31.86
C GLY A 39 -15.99 -3.22 -31.70
N HIS A 40 -15.98 -2.58 -30.54
CA HIS A 40 -15.17 -1.38 -30.32
C HIS A 40 -13.64 -1.65 -30.49
N PRO A 41 -12.89 -0.84 -31.26
CA PRO A 41 -11.50 -1.13 -31.65
C PRO A 41 -10.50 -1.15 -30.49
N LEU A 42 -10.83 -0.53 -29.36
CA LEU A 42 -10.03 -0.59 -28.13
C LEU A 42 -10.09 -1.96 -27.42
N ALA A 43 -11.16 -2.74 -27.62
CA ALA A 43 -11.40 -3.97 -26.86
C ALA A 43 -10.25 -4.99 -26.94
N PRO A 44 -9.67 -5.30 -28.13
CA PRO A 44 -8.54 -6.22 -28.22
C PRO A 44 -7.29 -5.76 -27.45
N LYS A 45 -7.11 -4.45 -27.22
CA LYS A 45 -5.97 -3.92 -26.45
C LYS A 45 -6.15 -4.08 -24.94
N LEU A 46 -7.39 -4.13 -24.46
CA LEU A 46 -7.70 -4.25 -23.03
C LEU A 46 -7.88 -5.72 -22.58
N LEU A 47 -8.20 -6.61 -23.53
CA LEU A 47 -8.45 -8.02 -23.26
C LEU A 47 -7.30 -8.75 -22.52
N PRO A 48 -6.00 -8.54 -22.85
CA PRO A 48 -4.91 -9.15 -22.09
C PRO A 48 -4.89 -8.77 -20.60
N GLN A 49 -5.26 -7.52 -20.26
CA GLN A 49 -5.36 -7.11 -18.87
C GLN A 49 -6.53 -7.82 -18.18
N ARG A 50 -7.68 -7.98 -18.83
CA ARG A 50 -8.81 -8.76 -18.26
C ARG A 50 -8.37 -10.17 -17.87
N PHE A 51 -7.68 -10.88 -18.74
CA PHE A 51 -7.17 -12.23 -18.44
C PHE A 51 -6.14 -12.21 -17.31
N THR A 52 -5.25 -11.22 -17.28
CA THR A 52 -4.27 -11.05 -16.19
C THR A 52 -4.96 -10.82 -14.85
N LEU A 53 -5.99 -9.97 -14.81
CA LEU A 53 -6.77 -9.69 -13.61
C LEU A 53 -7.56 -10.92 -13.15
N MET A 54 -8.18 -11.66 -14.07
CA MET A 54 -8.88 -12.91 -13.75
C MET A 54 -7.91 -13.96 -13.17
N ALA A 55 -6.78 -14.20 -13.83
CA ALA A 55 -5.78 -15.16 -13.38
C ALA A 55 -5.23 -14.79 -11.99
N ARG A 56 -4.95 -13.50 -11.77
CA ARG A 56 -4.55 -12.99 -10.46
C ARG A 56 -5.65 -13.21 -9.42
N HIS A 57 -6.90 -12.91 -9.75
CA HIS A 57 -8.04 -13.08 -8.83
C HIS A 57 -8.23 -14.54 -8.41
N MET A 58 -8.15 -15.47 -9.36
CA MET A 58 -8.20 -16.91 -9.08
C MET A 58 -7.06 -17.37 -8.17
N ARG A 59 -5.84 -16.88 -8.40
CA ARG A 59 -4.68 -17.17 -7.53
C ARG A 59 -4.90 -16.64 -6.10
N VAL A 60 -5.35 -15.40 -5.96
CA VAL A 60 -5.67 -14.79 -4.65
C VAL A 60 -6.73 -15.61 -3.93
N ARG A 61 -7.83 -15.95 -4.62
CA ARG A 61 -8.92 -16.76 -4.07
C ARG A 61 -8.44 -18.14 -3.61
N ALA A 62 -7.65 -18.83 -4.43
CA ALA A 62 -7.08 -20.13 -4.07
C ALA A 62 -6.18 -20.08 -2.82
N ALA A 63 -5.40 -19.01 -2.65
CA ALA A 63 -4.57 -18.82 -1.47
C ALA A 63 -5.39 -18.47 -0.22
N LEU A 64 -6.41 -17.62 -0.37
CA LEU A 64 -7.22 -17.14 0.76
C LEU A 64 -8.15 -18.19 1.34
N ILE A 65 -8.76 -19.06 0.53
CA ILE A 65 -9.78 -20.02 0.98
C ILE A 65 -9.26 -20.88 2.16
N PRO A 66 -8.10 -21.57 2.07
CA PRO A 66 -7.59 -22.36 3.19
C PRO A 66 -7.33 -21.52 4.45
N LEU A 67 -6.80 -20.30 4.29
CA LEU A 67 -6.50 -19.41 5.40
C LEU A 67 -7.77 -18.94 6.12
N LEU A 68 -8.76 -18.46 5.37
CA LEU A 68 -10.01 -17.96 5.92
C LEU A 68 -10.85 -19.08 6.53
N THR A 69 -10.83 -20.29 5.95
CA THR A 69 -11.41 -21.48 6.57
C THR A 69 -10.74 -21.80 7.91
N ALA A 70 -9.41 -21.79 7.99
CA ALA A 70 -8.69 -22.06 9.23
C ALA A 70 -8.94 -20.98 10.29
N TRP A 71 -9.04 -19.71 9.89
CA TRP A 71 -9.45 -18.62 10.78
C TRP A 71 -10.85 -18.83 11.34
N ALA A 72 -11.82 -19.17 10.49
CA ALA A 72 -13.19 -19.44 10.93
C ALA A 72 -13.26 -20.64 11.90
N GLN A 73 -12.52 -21.72 11.62
CA GLN A 73 -12.39 -22.87 12.52
C GLN A 73 -11.76 -22.51 13.86
N ALA A 74 -10.84 -21.53 13.89
CA ALA A 74 -10.26 -20.98 15.10
C ALA A 74 -11.18 -19.94 15.81
N GLY A 75 -12.40 -19.74 15.31
CA GLY A 75 -13.36 -18.75 15.84
C GLY A 75 -12.97 -17.30 15.54
N ILE A 76 -12.13 -17.06 14.54
CA ILE A 76 -11.69 -15.72 14.12
C ILE A 76 -12.63 -15.25 13.02
N ARG A 77 -13.37 -14.18 13.29
CA ARG A 77 -14.23 -13.55 12.31
C ARG A 77 -13.40 -12.67 11.36
N ALA A 78 -13.50 -12.93 10.06
CA ALA A 78 -12.82 -12.15 9.03
C ALA A 78 -13.82 -11.32 8.21
N VAL A 79 -13.75 -9.99 8.31
CA VAL A 79 -14.58 -9.09 7.51
C VAL A 79 -13.76 -8.62 6.30
N LEU A 80 -14.07 -9.14 5.11
CA LEU A 80 -13.40 -8.75 3.86
C LEU A 80 -13.84 -7.35 3.44
N MET A 81 -12.90 -6.51 3.02
CA MET A 81 -13.20 -5.14 2.62
C MET A 81 -12.36 -4.65 1.43
N LYS A 82 -12.69 -3.44 0.97
CA LYS A 82 -12.00 -2.71 -0.11
C LYS A 82 -11.92 -3.50 -1.43
N GLY A 83 -10.81 -3.36 -2.15
CA GLY A 83 -10.72 -3.70 -3.58
C GLY A 83 -11.00 -5.17 -3.90
N PHE A 84 -10.43 -6.11 -3.13
CA PHE A 84 -10.70 -7.54 -3.28
C PHE A 84 -12.18 -7.88 -3.03
N ALA A 85 -12.74 -7.39 -1.92
CA ALA A 85 -14.13 -7.65 -1.59
C ALA A 85 -15.10 -7.09 -2.63
N SER A 86 -14.84 -5.87 -3.14
CA SER A 86 -15.62 -5.31 -4.24
C SER A 86 -15.54 -6.20 -5.48
N ALA A 87 -14.33 -6.61 -5.89
CA ALA A 87 -14.15 -7.45 -7.08
C ALA A 87 -14.90 -8.78 -6.99
N GLU A 88 -14.91 -9.45 -5.83
CA GLU A 88 -15.58 -10.74 -5.65
C GLU A 88 -17.10 -10.62 -5.48
N PHE A 89 -17.59 -9.63 -4.74
CA PHE A 89 -18.99 -9.62 -4.26
C PHE A 89 -19.87 -8.52 -4.86
N VAL A 90 -19.26 -7.49 -5.48
CA VAL A 90 -19.98 -6.34 -6.02
C VAL A 90 -20.00 -6.35 -7.54
N TYR A 91 -18.85 -6.58 -8.18
CA TYR A 91 -18.74 -6.60 -9.63
C TYR A 91 -19.32 -7.89 -10.23
N SER A 92 -19.83 -7.81 -11.46
CA SER A 92 -20.33 -8.97 -12.22
C SER A 92 -19.22 -9.96 -12.58
N ASP A 93 -18.04 -9.44 -12.92
CA ASP A 93 -16.84 -10.22 -13.19
C ASP A 93 -15.67 -9.62 -12.38
N PRO A 94 -14.92 -10.42 -11.60
CA PRO A 94 -13.82 -9.92 -10.77
C PRO A 94 -12.67 -9.33 -11.58
N SER A 95 -12.54 -9.65 -12.87
CA SER A 95 -11.56 -9.06 -13.77
C SER A 95 -11.85 -7.61 -14.15
N GLU A 96 -13.02 -7.07 -13.80
CA GLU A 96 -13.34 -5.67 -14.00
C GLU A 96 -12.60 -4.74 -13.03
N ARG A 97 -12.25 -5.23 -11.83
CA ARG A 97 -11.72 -4.42 -10.74
C ARG A 97 -10.30 -4.82 -10.36
N PHE A 98 -9.31 -4.05 -10.81
CA PHE A 98 -7.93 -4.22 -10.33
C PHE A 98 -7.81 -3.88 -8.85
N TYR A 99 -7.17 -4.72 -8.03
CA TYR A 99 -6.78 -4.43 -6.64
C TYR A 99 -5.35 -4.90 -6.39
N GLY A 100 -4.66 -4.33 -5.40
CA GLY A 100 -3.25 -4.62 -5.12
C GLY A 100 -3.04 -5.71 -4.06
N ASP A 101 -3.92 -5.73 -3.07
CA ASP A 101 -3.85 -6.45 -1.81
C ASP A 101 -5.25 -6.93 -1.39
N VAL A 102 -5.31 -7.73 -0.33
CA VAL A 102 -6.54 -8.18 0.31
C VAL A 102 -6.65 -7.50 1.66
N ASP A 103 -7.67 -6.68 1.87
CA ASP A 103 -7.91 -6.05 3.17
C ASP A 103 -8.91 -6.87 3.99
N VAL A 104 -8.51 -7.24 5.21
CA VAL A 104 -9.40 -7.93 6.16
C VAL A 104 -9.42 -7.18 7.48
N LEU A 105 -10.61 -6.88 7.99
CA LEU A 105 -10.79 -6.42 9.36
C LEU A 105 -10.98 -7.65 10.26
N ILE A 106 -10.30 -7.67 11.41
CA ILE A 106 -10.48 -8.65 12.49
C ILE A 106 -10.64 -7.93 13.84
N ASP A 107 -11.05 -8.66 14.88
CA ASP A 107 -10.97 -8.14 16.24
C ASP A 107 -9.49 -8.04 16.66
N GLU A 108 -9.10 -6.92 17.27
CA GLU A 108 -7.70 -6.71 17.66
C GLU A 108 -7.20 -7.74 18.69
N ARG A 109 -8.11 -8.34 19.46
CA ARG A 109 -7.80 -9.42 20.41
C ARG A 109 -7.40 -10.71 19.71
N ASP A 110 -7.80 -10.88 18.44
CA ASP A 110 -7.48 -12.05 17.63
C ASP A 110 -6.19 -11.91 16.82
N ALA A 111 -5.55 -10.72 16.80
CA ALA A 111 -4.42 -10.44 15.92
C ALA A 111 -3.28 -11.48 16.03
N VAL A 112 -2.80 -11.73 17.24
CA VAL A 112 -1.71 -12.72 17.49
C VAL A 112 -2.15 -14.13 17.09
N ARG A 113 -3.41 -14.49 17.38
CA ARG A 113 -3.98 -15.80 17.06
C ARG A 113 -4.11 -15.99 15.54
N ALA A 114 -4.59 -14.97 14.84
CA ALA A 114 -4.75 -14.96 13.39
C ALA A 114 -3.41 -15.16 12.68
N VAL A 115 -2.36 -14.44 13.10
CA VAL A 115 -1.00 -14.61 12.55
C VAL A 115 -0.48 -16.03 12.82
N ARG A 116 -0.64 -16.56 14.03
CA ARG A 116 -0.20 -17.92 14.36
C ARG A 116 -0.90 -18.98 13.49
N VAL A 117 -2.21 -18.86 13.28
CA VAL A 117 -2.95 -19.76 12.38
C VAL A 117 -2.43 -19.65 10.94
N ALA A 118 -2.13 -18.43 10.48
CA ALA A 118 -1.55 -18.21 9.15
C ALA A 118 -0.17 -18.87 9.02
N GLN A 119 0.69 -18.71 10.03
CA GLN A 119 2.03 -19.33 10.07
C GLN A 119 1.97 -20.85 10.02
N ASN A 120 0.98 -21.49 10.65
CA ASN A 120 0.76 -22.94 10.54
C ASN A 120 0.42 -23.38 9.10
N LEU A 121 -0.12 -22.47 8.28
CA LEU A 121 -0.36 -22.67 6.86
C LEU A 121 0.81 -22.18 5.97
N ARG A 122 1.98 -21.94 6.57
CA ARG A 122 3.20 -21.44 5.92
C ARG A 122 3.08 -20.04 5.34
N TRP A 123 2.07 -19.26 5.77
CA TRP A 123 2.10 -17.83 5.51
C TRP A 123 3.18 -17.18 6.38
N THR A 124 3.81 -16.14 5.86
CA THR A 124 4.78 -15.33 6.60
C THR A 124 4.19 -13.99 6.94
N ASP A 125 4.61 -13.37 8.04
CA ASP A 125 4.25 -12.01 8.41
C ASP A 125 5.47 -11.06 8.44
N ASP A 126 5.22 -9.76 8.59
CA ASP A 126 6.25 -8.72 8.62
C ASP A 126 6.75 -8.36 10.04
N GLY A 127 6.34 -9.12 11.06
CA GLY A 127 6.68 -8.92 12.47
C GLY A 127 5.92 -7.75 13.13
N LEU A 128 4.98 -7.10 12.43
CA LEU A 128 4.22 -5.98 13.00
C LEU A 128 3.38 -6.43 14.21
N VAL A 129 2.89 -7.66 14.20
CA VAL A 129 2.05 -8.22 15.28
C VAL A 129 2.79 -8.28 16.61
N ASP A 130 4.11 -8.44 16.60
CA ASP A 130 4.96 -8.56 17.79
C ASP A 130 5.26 -7.22 18.46
N VAL A 131 4.89 -6.09 17.81
CA VAL A 131 5.17 -4.75 18.32
C VAL A 131 3.88 -3.90 18.40
N PRO A 132 2.93 -4.21 19.32
CA PRO A 132 1.64 -3.51 19.42
C PRO A 132 1.71 -1.99 19.55
N SER A 133 2.80 -1.47 20.13
CA SER A 133 3.07 -0.03 20.22
C SER A 133 3.23 0.67 18.86
N HIS A 134 3.47 -0.11 17.80
CA HIS A 134 3.62 0.36 16.43
C HIS A 134 2.40 0.05 15.55
N TRP A 135 1.40 -0.67 16.07
CA TRP A 135 0.16 -0.90 15.35
C TRP A 135 -0.48 0.42 14.95
N THR A 136 -0.92 0.48 13.70
CA THR A 136 -1.67 1.62 13.19
C THR A 136 -3.15 1.24 13.14
N HIS A 137 -3.76 1.36 11.96
CA HIS A 137 -4.99 0.65 11.65
C HIS A 137 -4.75 -0.81 11.22
N GLU A 138 -3.54 -1.17 10.78
CA GLU A 138 -3.13 -2.56 10.60
C GLU A 138 -2.41 -3.10 11.84
N VAL A 139 -2.50 -4.42 12.00
CA VAL A 139 -1.83 -5.23 13.03
C VAL A 139 -0.83 -6.22 12.45
N ALA A 140 -0.97 -6.61 11.18
CA ALA A 140 -0.06 -7.52 10.50
C ALA A 140 -0.20 -7.38 8.97
N HIS A 141 0.86 -7.69 8.25
CA HIS A 141 0.81 -7.97 6.82
C HIS A 141 1.18 -9.43 6.60
N LEU A 142 0.29 -10.18 5.96
CA LEU A 142 0.46 -11.60 5.71
C LEU A 142 0.79 -11.85 4.24
N TYR A 143 1.76 -12.72 4.00
CA TYR A 143 2.19 -13.13 2.67
C TYR A 143 2.00 -14.63 2.52
N SER A 144 1.33 -15.01 1.44
CA SER A 144 1.16 -16.40 1.02
C SER A 144 2.50 -17.14 0.88
N PRO A 145 2.50 -18.49 0.91
CA PRO A 145 3.73 -19.28 0.82
C PRO A 145 4.57 -18.99 -0.44
N ASP A 146 3.93 -18.68 -1.57
CA ASP A 146 4.59 -18.28 -2.83
C ASP A 146 4.90 -16.77 -2.90
N ARG A 147 4.42 -16.00 -1.91
CA ARG A 147 4.55 -14.53 -1.78
C ARG A 147 3.90 -13.74 -2.91
N GLU A 148 3.01 -14.36 -3.67
CA GLU A 148 2.27 -13.72 -4.77
C GLU A 148 1.02 -12.99 -4.25
N VAL A 149 0.51 -13.43 -3.11
CA VAL A 149 -0.67 -12.85 -2.43
C VAL A 149 -0.24 -12.20 -1.13
N ARG A 150 -0.69 -10.96 -0.96
CA ARG A 150 -0.55 -10.17 0.25
C ARG A 150 -1.92 -9.86 0.83
N MET A 151 -2.03 -9.98 2.16
CA MET A 151 -3.22 -9.65 2.92
C MET A 151 -2.89 -8.69 4.07
N ASP A 152 -3.57 -7.55 4.11
CA ASP A 152 -3.46 -6.56 5.16
C ASP A 152 -4.49 -6.84 6.24
N VAL A 153 -4.02 -7.06 7.46
CA VAL A 153 -4.86 -7.37 8.61
C VAL A 153 -5.11 -6.10 9.41
N HIS A 154 -6.34 -5.62 9.35
CA HIS A 154 -6.79 -4.37 9.97
C HIS A 154 -7.44 -4.64 11.33
N ARG A 155 -7.20 -3.71 12.26
CA ARG A 155 -7.96 -3.53 13.51
C ARG A 155 -8.91 -2.34 13.45
N HIS A 156 -8.71 -1.42 12.50
CA HIS A 156 -9.56 -0.23 12.29
C HIS A 156 -9.81 -0.01 10.81
N VAL A 157 -10.99 0.52 10.46
CA VAL A 157 -11.39 0.76 9.05
C VAL A 157 -10.63 1.90 8.37
N ALA A 158 -9.94 2.75 9.14
CA ALA A 158 -9.19 3.88 8.62
C ALA A 158 -7.94 4.18 9.47
N ARG A 159 -6.85 4.56 8.79
CA ARG A 159 -5.61 4.99 9.44
C ARG A 159 -5.83 6.24 10.29
N ARG A 160 -5.27 6.26 11.49
CA ARG A 160 -5.27 7.44 12.37
C ARG A 160 -4.38 8.56 11.82
N LEU A 161 -4.93 9.46 11.02
CA LEU A 161 -4.19 10.67 10.60
C LEU A 161 -4.04 11.70 11.72
N LEU A 162 -5.11 11.97 12.47
CA LEU A 162 -5.26 13.09 13.39
C LEU A 162 -6.37 12.80 14.44
N GLY A 163 -6.24 13.28 15.68
CA GLY A 163 -7.36 13.33 16.65
C GLY A 163 -7.85 11.99 17.21
N THR A 164 -8.92 12.03 18.01
CA THR A 164 -9.31 11.01 19.00
C THR A 164 -9.66 9.63 18.43
N THR A 165 -9.19 8.59 19.11
CA THR A 165 -9.37 7.17 18.79
C THR A 165 -10.84 6.75 18.74
N LEU A 166 -11.74 7.52 19.35
CA LEU A 166 -13.12 7.10 19.61
C LEU A 166 -13.99 7.06 18.35
N LYS A 167 -13.90 8.05 17.44
CA LYS A 167 -14.74 8.05 16.23
C LYS A 167 -14.36 6.94 15.25
N VAL A 168 -13.06 6.73 15.02
CA VAL A 168 -12.57 5.62 14.20
C VAL A 168 -12.92 4.27 14.83
N LYS A 169 -12.74 4.12 16.15
CA LYS A 169 -13.16 2.92 16.88
C LYS A 169 -14.67 2.68 16.80
N ARG A 170 -15.48 3.73 16.93
CA ARG A 170 -16.94 3.66 16.84
C ARG A 170 -17.39 3.28 15.43
N ALA A 171 -16.81 3.89 14.40
CA ALA A 171 -17.08 3.52 13.00
C ALA A 171 -16.68 2.07 12.73
N THR A 172 -15.51 1.65 13.20
CA THR A 172 -15.03 0.26 13.12
C THR A 172 -15.97 -0.69 13.84
N TRP A 173 -16.40 -0.34 15.06
CA TRP A 173 -17.34 -1.13 15.85
C TRP A 173 -18.68 -1.29 15.13
N HIS A 174 -19.27 -0.20 14.62
CA HIS A 174 -20.52 -0.27 13.89
C HIS A 174 -20.41 -1.13 12.63
N LEU A 175 -19.34 -0.96 11.84
CA LEU A 175 -19.08 -1.75 10.64
C LEU A 175 -18.89 -3.24 10.96
N TRP A 176 -18.14 -3.53 12.02
CA TRP A 176 -17.93 -4.90 12.48
C TRP A 176 -19.24 -5.57 12.90
N HIS A 177 -20.06 -4.88 13.69
CA HIS A 177 -21.30 -5.44 14.23
C HIS A 177 -22.42 -5.51 13.18
N SER A 178 -22.42 -4.64 12.16
CA SER A 178 -23.37 -4.68 11.04
C SER A 178 -22.97 -5.63 9.92
N ALA A 179 -21.73 -6.16 9.93
CA ALA A 179 -21.26 -7.03 8.87
C ALA A 179 -22.13 -8.30 8.75
N GLN A 180 -22.37 -8.72 7.51
CA GLN A 180 -23.26 -9.81 7.13
C GLN A 180 -22.46 -11.05 6.69
N PRO A 181 -22.98 -12.26 6.96
CA PRO A 181 -22.29 -13.50 6.58
C PRO A 181 -22.29 -13.65 5.05
N ALA A 182 -21.19 -14.18 4.52
CA ALA A 182 -21.01 -14.51 3.12
C ALA A 182 -20.07 -15.71 2.98
N HIS A 183 -19.84 -16.16 1.74
CA HIS A 183 -18.94 -17.28 1.45
C HIS A 183 -17.97 -16.91 0.33
N LEU A 184 -16.68 -17.14 0.57
CA LEU A 184 -15.65 -17.14 -0.47
C LEU A 184 -15.36 -18.61 -0.81
N GLY A 185 -16.05 -19.14 -1.82
CA GLY A 185 -16.02 -20.59 -2.07
C GLY A 185 -16.55 -21.36 -0.85
N SER A 186 -15.71 -22.22 -0.25
CA SER A 186 -16.04 -22.95 0.98
C SER A 186 -15.68 -22.21 2.28
N ALA A 187 -15.02 -21.06 2.20
CA ALA A 187 -14.61 -20.31 3.39
C ALA A 187 -15.73 -19.38 3.86
N PRO A 188 -16.23 -19.52 5.10
CA PRO A 188 -17.19 -18.57 5.66
C PRO A 188 -16.47 -17.25 5.96
N VAL A 189 -17.02 -16.16 5.47
CA VAL A 189 -16.48 -14.80 5.61
C VAL A 189 -17.59 -13.83 5.99
N TRP A 190 -17.21 -12.59 6.28
CA TRP A 190 -18.16 -11.52 6.54
C TRP A 190 -17.90 -10.35 5.61
N LEU A 191 -18.96 -9.65 5.24
CA LEU A 191 -18.90 -8.43 4.43
C LEU A 191 -19.53 -7.29 5.20
N PRO A 192 -18.99 -6.07 5.12
CA PRO A 192 -19.66 -4.89 5.68
C PRO A 192 -21.08 -4.76 5.12
N ASP A 193 -21.99 -4.21 5.91
CA ASP A 193 -23.32 -3.79 5.43
C ASP A 193 -23.16 -2.98 4.12
N PRO A 194 -24.01 -3.18 3.10
CA PRO A 194 -23.89 -2.49 1.82
C PRO A 194 -23.68 -0.97 1.92
N ARG A 195 -24.33 -0.30 2.89
CA ARG A 195 -24.14 1.14 3.11
C ARG A 195 -22.75 1.42 3.66
N ASP A 196 -22.27 0.59 4.59
CA ASP A 196 -20.94 0.71 5.18
C ASP A 196 -19.83 0.46 4.15
N GLN A 197 -20.05 -0.40 3.14
CA GLN A 197 -19.11 -0.56 2.02
C GLN A 197 -18.88 0.74 1.24
N VAL A 198 -19.96 1.48 0.97
CA VAL A 198 -19.88 2.80 0.35
C VAL A 198 -19.19 3.81 1.28
N LEU A 199 -19.50 3.80 2.58
CA LEU A 199 -18.86 4.71 3.54
C LEU A 199 -17.37 4.46 3.69
N MET A 200 -16.92 3.20 3.63
CA MET A 200 -15.49 2.87 3.70
C MET A 200 -14.66 3.58 2.64
N LEU A 201 -15.21 3.83 1.44
CA LEU A 201 -14.53 4.65 0.42
C LEU A 201 -14.24 6.05 0.98
N ALA A 202 -15.25 6.73 1.51
CA ALA A 202 -15.11 8.07 2.07
C ALA A 202 -14.18 8.09 3.30
N LEU A 203 -14.28 7.12 4.19
CA LEU A 203 -13.41 7.00 5.37
C LEU A 203 -11.95 6.76 4.96
N THR A 204 -11.72 5.82 4.02
CA THR A 204 -10.37 5.52 3.54
C THR A 204 -9.76 6.73 2.83
N ARG A 205 -10.52 7.51 2.04
CA ARG A 205 -9.96 8.68 1.34
C ARG A 205 -9.81 9.90 2.23
N GLY A 206 -10.80 10.17 3.09
CA GLY A 206 -10.85 11.38 3.91
C GLY A 206 -10.11 11.27 5.24
N TRP A 207 -10.18 10.12 5.90
CA TRP A 207 -9.68 9.94 7.26
C TRP A 207 -8.30 9.27 7.31
N SER A 208 -7.86 8.63 6.23
CA SER A 208 -6.54 7.98 6.12
C SER A 208 -5.48 8.85 5.42
N ALA A 209 -4.23 8.37 5.38
CA ALA A 209 -3.08 9.03 4.78
C ALA A 209 -3.28 9.52 3.34
N GLU A 210 -4.26 8.97 2.62
CA GLU A 210 -4.69 9.40 1.27
C GLU A 210 -5.09 10.89 1.20
N SER A 211 -5.42 11.53 2.34
CA SER A 211 -5.54 12.99 2.46
C SER A 211 -6.53 13.62 1.47
N GLY A 212 -7.64 12.92 1.19
CA GLY A 212 -8.70 13.33 0.27
C GLY A 212 -8.44 12.99 -1.20
N ARG A 213 -7.38 12.23 -1.52
CA ARG A 213 -7.12 11.76 -2.88
C ARG A 213 -8.04 10.61 -3.24
N LEU A 214 -8.89 10.79 -4.24
CA LEU A 214 -9.68 9.70 -4.81
C LEU A 214 -8.84 8.90 -5.82
N LYS A 215 -9.12 7.59 -5.92
CA LYS A 215 -8.57 6.70 -6.95
C LYS A 215 -9.54 6.61 -8.13
N PRO A 216 -9.07 6.33 -9.36
CA PRO A 216 -9.95 6.12 -10.51
C PRO A 216 -10.99 5.01 -10.34
N ALA A 217 -10.73 4.03 -9.47
CA ALA A 217 -11.71 3.00 -9.17
C ALA A 217 -12.85 3.48 -8.24
N ASP A 218 -12.70 4.58 -7.50
CA ASP A 218 -13.68 4.99 -6.49
C ASP A 218 -15.06 5.34 -7.08
N PRO A 219 -15.19 6.08 -8.22
CA PRO A 219 -16.49 6.28 -8.85
C PRO A 219 -17.11 5.00 -9.41
N LEU A 220 -16.27 4.07 -9.91
CA LEU A 220 -16.73 2.80 -10.45
C LEU A 220 -17.27 1.91 -9.32
N ASP A 221 -16.53 1.79 -8.22
CA ASP A 221 -16.98 1.08 -7.02
C ASP A 221 -18.29 1.65 -6.50
N LEU A 222 -18.44 2.99 -6.46
CA LEU A 222 -19.67 3.64 -6.06
C LEU A 222 -20.85 3.22 -6.95
N THR A 223 -20.70 3.34 -8.27
CA THR A 223 -21.74 2.97 -9.24
C THR A 223 -22.13 1.50 -9.10
N GLN A 224 -21.15 0.60 -9.00
CA GLN A 224 -21.40 -0.83 -8.88
C GLN A 224 -22.08 -1.19 -7.56
N MET A 225 -21.67 -0.60 -6.43
CA MET A 225 -22.32 -0.82 -5.13
C MET A 225 -23.77 -0.30 -5.13
N TYR A 226 -24.02 0.88 -5.70
CA TYR A 226 -25.38 1.43 -5.80
C TYR A 226 -26.28 0.54 -6.65
N ALA A 227 -25.79 0.08 -7.80
CA ALA A 227 -26.53 -0.83 -8.66
C ALA A 227 -26.79 -2.18 -7.98
N ARG A 228 -25.73 -2.82 -7.46
CA ARG A 228 -25.77 -4.16 -6.86
C ARG A 228 -26.73 -4.27 -5.68
N TYR A 229 -26.78 -3.22 -4.85
CA TYR A 229 -27.53 -3.20 -3.60
C TYR A 229 -28.74 -2.27 -3.63
N SER A 230 -29.09 -1.72 -4.80
CA SER A 230 -30.19 -0.77 -5.00
C SER A 230 -30.15 0.39 -3.98
N LEU A 231 -28.97 0.93 -3.71
CA LEU A 231 -28.79 1.99 -2.72
C LEU A 231 -29.25 3.34 -3.27
N THR A 232 -29.72 4.17 -2.35
CA THR A 232 -30.03 5.58 -2.58
C THR A 232 -29.10 6.48 -1.78
N ASP A 233 -28.97 7.73 -2.22
CA ASP A 233 -28.23 8.73 -1.46
C ASP A 233 -28.78 8.96 -0.07
N ALA A 234 -30.10 8.94 0.08
CA ALA A 234 -30.73 9.12 1.38
C ALA A 234 -30.26 8.04 2.37
N GLN A 235 -30.24 6.77 1.97
CA GLN A 235 -29.78 5.67 2.81
C GLN A 235 -28.29 5.77 3.17
N VAL A 236 -27.44 6.12 2.20
CA VAL A 236 -25.99 6.26 2.44
C VAL A 236 -25.70 7.46 3.33
N LEU A 237 -26.36 8.60 3.10
CA LEU A 237 -26.14 9.82 3.87
C LEU A 237 -26.71 9.71 5.29
N ASP A 238 -27.86 9.05 5.48
CA ASP A 238 -28.40 8.75 6.81
C ASP A 238 -27.45 7.87 7.62
N ARG A 239 -26.93 6.79 6.98
CA ARG A 239 -25.90 5.95 7.60
C ARG A 239 -24.64 6.75 7.92
N ALA A 240 -24.20 7.63 7.03
CA ALA A 240 -23.05 8.51 7.27
C ALA A 240 -23.29 9.45 8.46
N ALA A 241 -24.49 9.97 8.63
CA ALA A 241 -24.86 10.80 9.79
C ALA A 241 -24.78 10.00 11.09
N THR A 242 -25.28 8.76 11.09
CA THR A 242 -25.20 7.83 12.24
C THR A 242 -23.76 7.54 12.66
N LEU A 243 -22.84 7.42 11.71
CA LEU A 243 -21.41 7.20 11.98
C LEU A 243 -20.60 8.49 12.19
N GLY A 244 -21.22 9.66 12.05
CA GLY A 244 -20.55 10.95 12.20
C GLY A 244 -19.56 11.27 11.08
N CYS A 245 -19.80 10.77 9.86
CA CYS A 245 -18.96 11.00 8.67
C CYS A 245 -19.74 11.64 7.50
N LEU A 246 -20.83 12.36 7.81
CA LEU A 246 -21.75 12.93 6.83
C LEU A 246 -21.07 13.91 5.87
N GLN A 247 -20.24 14.84 6.38
CA GLN A 247 -19.63 15.86 5.53
C GLN A 247 -18.59 15.26 4.58
N THR A 248 -17.82 14.30 5.07
CA THR A 248 -16.84 13.52 4.29
C THR A 248 -17.55 12.76 3.19
N MET A 249 -18.67 12.10 3.50
CA MET A 249 -19.44 11.35 2.52
C MET A 249 -20.03 12.26 1.44
N ARG A 250 -20.64 13.39 1.80
CA ARG A 250 -21.16 14.37 0.84
C ARG A 250 -20.10 14.88 -0.13
N ALA A 251 -18.91 15.22 0.37
CA ALA A 251 -17.80 15.66 -0.47
C ALA A 251 -17.32 14.54 -1.41
N THR A 252 -17.25 13.31 -0.92
CA THR A 252 -16.84 12.14 -1.70
C THR A 252 -17.84 11.83 -2.81
N LEU A 253 -19.15 11.77 -2.51
CA LEU A 253 -20.19 11.54 -3.52
C LEU A 253 -20.15 12.58 -4.63
N ARG A 254 -20.07 13.87 -4.27
CA ARG A 254 -19.99 14.97 -5.23
C ARG A 254 -18.78 14.81 -6.16
N ALA A 255 -17.62 14.52 -5.56
CA ALA A 255 -16.38 14.35 -6.29
C ALA A 255 -16.40 13.15 -7.25
N CYS A 256 -16.91 12.00 -6.81
CA CYS A 256 -17.02 10.82 -7.65
C CYS A 256 -17.97 11.04 -8.84
N ARG A 257 -19.13 11.68 -8.62
CA ARG A 257 -20.10 11.97 -9.69
C ARG A 257 -19.59 12.95 -10.73
N ALA A 258 -18.81 13.94 -10.29
CA ALA A 258 -18.19 14.90 -11.19
C ALA A 258 -16.92 14.35 -11.88
N ALA A 259 -16.50 13.10 -11.56
CA ALA A 259 -15.20 12.55 -11.95
C ALA A 259 -14.00 13.48 -11.60
N ALA A 260 -14.12 14.27 -10.54
CA ALA A 260 -13.18 15.34 -10.16
C ALA A 260 -12.05 14.82 -9.26
N LEU A 261 -11.42 13.69 -9.63
CA LEU A 261 -10.60 12.87 -8.72
C LEU A 261 -9.27 13.50 -8.31
N GLU A 262 -8.63 14.22 -9.22
CA GLU A 262 -7.29 14.77 -9.00
C GLU A 262 -7.27 16.26 -8.68
N GLU A 263 -8.42 16.92 -8.73
CA GLU A 263 -8.52 18.36 -8.53
C GLU A 263 -8.06 18.76 -7.13
N ARG A 264 -7.21 19.79 -7.07
CA ARG A 264 -6.69 20.30 -5.78
C ARG A 264 -7.83 20.81 -4.89
N ALA A 265 -8.87 21.39 -5.48
CA ALA A 265 -10.06 21.87 -4.78
C ALA A 265 -10.81 20.69 -4.14
N THR A 266 -11.09 19.63 -4.90
CA THR A 266 -11.75 18.41 -4.42
C THR A 266 -11.01 17.77 -3.25
N LYS A 267 -9.69 17.55 -3.39
CA LYS A 267 -8.85 16.98 -2.33
C LYS A 267 -8.90 17.82 -1.05
N ARG A 268 -8.83 19.15 -1.19
CA ARG A 268 -8.94 20.09 -0.06
C ARG A 268 -10.32 20.03 0.58
N GLN A 269 -11.38 19.91 -0.20
CA GLN A 269 -12.75 19.84 0.29
C GLN A 269 -13.00 18.56 1.09
N ILE A 270 -12.66 17.39 0.53
CA ILE A 270 -12.79 16.10 1.25
C ILE A 270 -12.01 16.14 2.55
N ARG A 271 -10.76 16.61 2.50
CA ARG A 271 -9.92 16.73 3.71
C ARG A 271 -10.51 17.69 4.74
N ARG A 272 -11.01 18.86 4.32
CA ARG A 272 -11.64 19.83 5.23
C ARG A 272 -12.85 19.20 5.90
N ASN A 273 -13.69 18.51 5.15
CA ASN A 273 -14.89 17.87 5.67
C ASN A 273 -14.57 16.69 6.60
N ALA A 274 -13.52 15.93 6.33
CA ALA A 274 -13.00 14.92 7.25
C ALA A 274 -12.56 15.51 8.59
N LEU A 275 -11.92 16.68 8.59
CA LEU A 275 -11.54 17.37 9.83
C LEU A 275 -12.76 17.83 10.63
N LEU A 276 -13.79 18.32 9.95
CA LEU A 276 -15.06 18.71 10.56
C LEU A 276 -15.74 17.50 11.20
N ASP A 277 -15.90 16.40 10.45
CA ASP A 277 -16.51 15.17 10.94
C ASP A 277 -15.74 14.55 12.10
N LEU A 278 -14.41 14.67 12.13
CA LEU A 278 -13.58 14.18 13.21
C LEU A 278 -13.51 15.14 14.42
N ASN A 279 -14.10 16.34 14.34
CA ASN A 279 -13.97 17.42 15.33
C ASN A 279 -12.50 17.75 15.65
N ILE A 280 -11.59 17.65 14.68
CA ILE A 280 -10.17 17.91 14.91
C ILE A 280 -9.93 19.42 14.92
N MET A 281 -9.50 19.94 16.06
CA MET A 281 -9.12 21.34 16.17
C MET A 281 -7.78 21.59 15.45
N PRO A 282 -7.58 22.79 14.86
CA PRO A 282 -6.29 23.16 14.27
C PRO A 282 -5.09 22.94 15.21
N ILE A 283 -5.27 23.23 16.50
CA ILE A 283 -4.22 23.09 17.51
C ILE A 283 -3.76 21.63 17.68
N GLU A 284 -4.68 20.66 17.71
CA GLU A 284 -4.34 19.23 17.84
C GLU A 284 -3.47 18.74 16.67
N ARG A 285 -3.66 19.31 15.48
CA ARG A 285 -2.83 19.00 14.30
C ARG A 285 -1.41 19.51 14.48
N VAL A 286 -1.27 20.71 15.04
CA VAL A 286 0.02 21.33 15.31
C VAL A 286 0.73 20.56 16.42
N THR A 287 0.04 20.29 17.54
CA THR A 287 0.57 19.50 18.65
C THR A 287 1.02 18.11 18.21
N GLY A 288 0.20 17.39 17.42
CA GLY A 288 0.58 16.08 16.90
C GLY A 288 1.79 16.10 15.96
N ARG A 289 2.01 17.20 15.21
CA ARG A 289 3.22 17.39 14.41
C ARG A 289 4.44 17.68 15.28
N ILE A 290 4.28 18.56 16.28
CA ILE A 290 5.34 18.92 17.23
C ILE A 290 5.79 17.69 18.02
N GLN A 291 4.85 16.89 18.53
CA GLN A 291 5.16 15.65 19.26
C GLN A 291 5.91 14.63 18.40
N ARG A 292 5.67 14.60 17.08
CA ARG A 292 6.39 13.71 16.16
C ARG A 292 7.74 14.28 15.72
N LEU A 293 7.95 15.58 15.86
CA LEU A 293 9.14 16.27 15.35
C LEU A 293 10.45 15.70 15.92
N PRO A 294 10.60 15.41 17.24
CA PRO A 294 11.84 14.82 17.76
C PRO A 294 12.19 13.48 17.12
N SER A 295 11.22 12.57 17.00
CA SER A 295 11.43 11.26 16.37
C SER A 295 11.77 11.40 14.88
N LEU A 296 11.12 12.33 14.18
CA LEU A 296 11.41 12.63 12.80
C LEU A 296 12.83 13.20 12.63
N LEU A 297 13.22 14.17 13.45
CA LEU A 297 14.56 14.77 13.41
C LEU A 297 15.63 13.71 13.66
N LYS A 298 15.41 12.81 14.63
CA LYS A 298 16.30 11.67 14.89
C LYS A 298 16.48 10.79 13.65
N ASP A 299 15.39 10.46 12.95
CA ASP A 299 15.46 9.64 11.74
C ASP A 299 16.14 10.38 10.57
N VAL A 300 15.89 11.69 10.42
CA VAL A 300 16.56 12.52 9.40
C VAL A 300 18.04 12.61 9.66
N VAL A 301 18.47 12.95 10.88
CA VAL A 301 19.89 13.05 11.26
C VAL A 301 20.59 11.70 11.03
N ALA A 302 19.93 10.59 11.33
CA ALA A 302 20.49 9.27 11.10
C ALA A 302 20.77 8.98 9.61
N VAL A 303 19.91 9.43 8.70
CA VAL A 303 20.00 9.11 7.25
C VAL A 303 20.70 10.19 6.43
N LEU A 304 20.78 11.42 6.93
CA LEU A 304 21.36 12.56 6.21
C LEU A 304 22.80 12.31 5.71
N PRO A 305 23.71 11.66 6.47
CA PRO A 305 25.04 11.34 5.96
C PRO A 305 25.02 10.42 4.72
N ASP A 306 24.09 9.46 4.68
CA ASP A 306 23.92 8.55 3.55
C ASP A 306 23.44 9.33 2.30
N ALA A 307 22.45 10.21 2.47
CA ALA A 307 21.93 11.06 1.40
C ALA A 307 23.01 12.01 0.82
N LEU A 308 23.82 12.62 1.69
CA LEU A 308 24.92 13.49 1.28
C LEU A 308 26.02 12.72 0.55
N ARG A 309 26.35 11.50 1.01
CA ARG A 309 27.33 10.62 0.34
C ARG A 309 26.86 10.24 -1.06
N VAL A 310 25.59 9.85 -1.21
CA VAL A 310 24.98 9.55 -2.51
C VAL A 310 25.03 10.78 -3.42
N ARG A 311 24.65 11.97 -2.93
CA ARG A 311 24.73 13.21 -3.72
C ARG A 311 26.13 13.51 -4.21
N ARG A 312 27.14 13.42 -3.32
CA ARG A 312 28.54 13.67 -3.69
C ARG A 312 29.05 12.67 -4.72
N ALA A 313 28.67 11.39 -4.61
CA ALA A 313 29.07 10.38 -5.57
C ALA A 313 28.47 10.62 -6.96
N ILE A 314 27.17 10.91 -7.02
CA ILE A 314 26.48 11.23 -8.28
C ILE A 314 27.05 12.52 -8.91
N ALA A 315 27.29 13.56 -8.11
CA ALA A 315 27.84 14.83 -8.59
C ALA A 315 29.26 14.71 -9.17
N ARG A 316 30.02 13.67 -8.80
CA ARG A 316 31.36 13.38 -9.35
C ARG A 316 31.32 12.49 -10.60
N GLY A 317 30.14 12.18 -11.13
CA GLY A 317 29.98 11.24 -12.25
C GLY A 317 30.29 9.79 -11.86
N GLY A 318 30.15 9.44 -10.58
CA GLY A 318 30.40 8.08 -10.11
C GLY A 318 29.40 7.08 -10.70
N ASP A 319 29.90 5.89 -11.03
CA ASP A 319 29.06 4.79 -11.53
C ASP A 319 28.06 4.34 -10.45
N PRO A 320 26.74 4.39 -10.72
CA PRO A 320 25.73 3.94 -9.76
C PRO A 320 25.86 2.46 -9.37
N ARG A 321 26.58 1.64 -10.16
CA ARG A 321 26.86 0.22 -9.89
C ARG A 321 27.86 0.02 -8.74
N GLU A 322 28.80 0.94 -8.59
CA GLU A 322 29.85 0.82 -7.56
C GLU A 322 29.37 1.20 -6.17
N LEU A 323 28.40 2.11 -6.08
CA LEU A 323 27.98 2.66 -4.80
C LEU A 323 27.38 1.60 -3.87
N PRO A 324 26.42 0.76 -4.32
CA PRO A 324 25.87 -0.35 -3.52
C PRO A 324 26.95 -1.22 -2.88
N ALA A 325 28.04 -1.51 -3.60
CA ALA A 325 29.13 -2.37 -3.15
C ALA A 325 29.93 -1.79 -1.97
N ARG A 326 29.83 -0.47 -1.73
CA ARG A 326 30.54 0.19 -0.62
C ARG A 326 29.77 0.13 0.70
N TRP A 327 28.50 -0.27 0.68
CA TRP A 327 27.71 -0.42 1.89
C TRP A 327 27.60 -1.89 2.27
N THR A 328 28.21 -2.23 3.41
CA THR A 328 28.07 -3.53 4.03
C THR A 328 26.84 -3.55 4.92
N LEU A 329 26.10 -4.66 4.91
CA LEU A 329 25.03 -4.91 5.84
C LEU A 329 25.61 -4.93 7.26
N ALA A 330 25.09 -4.07 8.14
CA ALA A 330 25.40 -4.15 9.56
C ALA A 330 24.94 -5.53 10.09
N PRO A 331 25.63 -6.11 11.10
CA PRO A 331 25.30 -7.44 11.61
C PRO A 331 23.79 -7.60 11.81
N ALA A 332 23.25 -8.67 11.24
CA ALA A 332 21.81 -8.86 11.12
C ALA A 332 21.16 -8.75 12.49
N ARG A 333 20.39 -7.68 12.70
CA ARG A 333 19.34 -7.69 13.72
C ARG A 333 18.13 -8.28 13.02
N GLN A 334 17.34 -9.08 13.74
CA GLN A 334 16.08 -9.59 13.18
C GLN A 334 15.35 -8.43 12.49
N PRO A 335 14.93 -8.61 11.21
CA PRO A 335 14.36 -7.54 10.42
C PRO A 335 13.19 -6.93 11.19
N ASN A 336 13.37 -5.68 11.59
CA ASN A 336 12.38 -4.97 12.37
C ASN A 336 11.68 -3.98 11.44
N ILE A 337 10.38 -4.17 11.20
CA ILE A 337 9.56 -3.27 10.38
C ILE A 337 9.66 -1.80 10.83
N VAL A 338 9.88 -1.57 12.13
CA VAL A 338 10.12 -0.24 12.69
C VAL A 338 11.42 0.36 12.16
N ALA A 339 12.49 -0.43 12.06
CA ALA A 339 13.76 0.03 11.51
C ALA A 339 13.61 0.42 10.04
N VAL A 340 12.86 -0.37 9.26
CA VAL A 340 12.51 -0.02 7.87
C VAL A 340 11.72 1.28 7.81
N ALA A 341 10.62 1.38 8.56
CA ALA A 341 9.76 2.57 8.55
C ALA A 341 10.54 3.83 8.93
N ARG A 342 11.46 3.74 9.90
CA ARG A 342 12.36 4.83 10.30
C ARG A 342 13.36 5.19 9.21
N ALA A 343 14.01 4.21 8.59
CA ALA A 343 14.93 4.43 7.48
C ALA A 343 14.23 5.11 6.30
N MET A 344 13.03 4.65 5.94
CA MET A 344 12.24 5.24 4.84
C MET A 344 11.79 6.66 5.15
N ARG A 345 11.27 6.90 6.37
CA ARG A 345 10.86 8.23 6.81
C ARG A 345 12.04 9.20 6.83
N GLY A 346 13.17 8.79 7.40
CA GLY A 346 14.42 9.56 7.42
C GLY A 346 14.90 9.89 6.01
N THR A 347 14.92 8.89 5.11
CA THR A 347 15.31 9.07 3.71
C THR A 347 14.44 10.08 2.98
N ASN A 348 13.11 9.97 3.08
CA ASN A 348 12.18 10.86 2.38
C ASN A 348 12.39 12.33 2.77
N TRP A 349 12.69 12.61 4.04
CA TRP A 349 12.95 13.96 4.52
C TRP A 349 14.37 14.43 4.24
N ALA A 350 15.38 13.58 4.44
CA ALA A 350 16.77 13.89 4.11
C ALA A 350 16.91 14.25 2.61
N LEU A 351 16.24 13.52 1.72
CA LEU A 351 16.25 13.81 0.29
C LEU A 351 15.61 15.14 -0.06
N ARG A 352 14.58 15.61 0.67
CA ARG A 352 14.01 16.95 0.45
C ARG A 352 15.00 18.07 0.78
N LEU A 353 15.84 17.85 1.80
CA LEU A 353 16.89 18.80 2.19
C LEU A 353 18.05 18.77 1.18
N VAL A 354 18.42 17.57 0.72
CA VAL A 354 19.57 17.36 -0.15
C VAL A 354 19.25 17.60 -1.63
N TYR A 355 17.99 17.44 -2.05
CA TYR A 355 17.51 17.62 -3.42
C TYR A 355 16.23 18.49 -3.44
N PRO A 356 16.33 19.83 -3.33
CA PRO A 356 15.17 20.72 -3.24
C PRO A 356 14.27 20.70 -4.48
N GLY A 357 14.80 20.32 -5.66
CA GLY A 357 14.02 20.09 -6.89
C GLY A 357 13.36 18.71 -6.99
N GLY A 358 13.48 17.87 -5.95
CA GLY A 358 13.10 16.46 -5.98
C GLY A 358 14.26 15.55 -6.37
N ALA A 359 14.35 14.41 -5.69
CA ALA A 359 15.31 13.36 -6.05
C ALA A 359 14.74 12.48 -7.17
N THR A 360 15.58 12.14 -8.15
CA THR A 360 15.27 11.10 -9.14
C THR A 360 15.26 9.71 -8.48
N CYS A 361 14.80 8.69 -9.21
CA CYS A 361 14.69 7.31 -8.72
C CYS A 361 16.02 6.76 -8.17
N VAL A 362 17.15 7.05 -8.81
CA VAL A 362 18.48 6.53 -8.44
C VAL A 362 18.97 7.07 -7.08
N PRO A 363 19.11 8.39 -6.82
CA PRO A 363 19.50 8.90 -5.51
C PRO A 363 18.59 8.42 -4.39
N ARG A 364 17.28 8.32 -4.67
CA ARG A 364 16.29 7.85 -3.70
C ARG A 364 16.56 6.41 -3.31
N SER A 365 16.69 5.52 -4.28
CA SER A 365 16.88 4.09 -4.05
C SER A 365 18.24 3.78 -3.44
N LEU A 366 19.32 4.47 -3.84
CA LEU A 366 20.65 4.34 -3.21
C LEU A 366 20.65 4.81 -1.75
N THR A 367 19.99 5.93 -1.45
CA THR A 367 19.92 6.45 -0.07
C THR A 367 19.14 5.49 0.83
N ARG A 368 18.02 4.93 0.33
CA ARG A 368 17.24 3.91 1.06
C ARG A 368 18.06 2.65 1.28
N TYR A 369 18.74 2.16 0.24
CA TYR A 369 19.62 1.00 0.32
C TYR A 369 20.70 1.17 1.39
N ALA A 370 21.41 2.30 1.39
CA ALA A 370 22.42 2.63 2.38
C ALA A 370 21.85 2.69 3.81
N ALA A 371 20.72 3.37 3.99
CA ALA A 371 20.06 3.51 5.29
C ALA A 371 19.60 2.16 5.85
N LEU A 372 19.10 1.27 4.99
CA LEU A 372 18.67 -0.09 5.35
C LEU A 372 19.84 -1.02 5.67
N CYS A 373 20.93 -0.97 4.87
CA CYS A 373 22.15 -1.71 5.17
C CYS A 373 22.69 -1.34 6.56
N ARG A 374 22.73 -0.04 6.87
CA ARG A 374 23.14 0.47 8.19
C ARG A 374 22.20 0.06 9.32
N ALA A 375 20.91 -0.11 9.01
CA ALA A 375 19.91 -0.62 9.95
C ALA A 375 19.96 -2.16 10.13
N GLY A 376 20.83 -2.86 9.40
CA GLY A 376 20.92 -4.32 9.43
C GLY A 376 19.74 -5.01 8.74
N VAL A 377 19.02 -4.29 7.85
CA VAL A 377 17.90 -4.86 7.09
C VAL A 377 18.43 -5.39 5.76
N PRO A 378 18.28 -6.70 5.45
CA PRO A 378 18.63 -7.24 4.15
C PRO A 378 17.86 -6.49 3.07
N VAL A 379 18.57 -5.98 2.06
CA VAL A 379 17.98 -5.19 0.98
C VAL A 379 18.75 -5.47 -0.30
N THR A 380 18.04 -5.48 -1.42
CA THR A 380 18.64 -5.54 -2.75
C THR A 380 18.38 -4.21 -3.46
N PHE A 381 19.43 -3.56 -3.95
CA PHE A 381 19.30 -2.46 -4.89
C PHE A 381 19.12 -3.04 -6.30
N VAL A 382 18.14 -2.53 -7.04
CA VAL A 382 17.88 -2.97 -8.41
C VAL A 382 17.78 -1.76 -9.33
N SER A 383 18.38 -1.86 -10.50
CA SER A 383 18.17 -0.91 -11.59
C SER A 383 17.69 -1.65 -12.83
N GLY A 384 16.74 -1.06 -13.53
CA GLY A 384 16.17 -1.62 -14.75
C GLY A 384 15.86 -0.54 -15.78
N VAL A 385 15.53 -0.99 -16.99
CA VAL A 385 15.15 -0.15 -18.11
C VAL A 385 13.88 -0.66 -18.76
N ARG A 386 13.11 0.25 -19.34
CA ARG A 386 11.99 -0.07 -20.22
C ARG A 386 12.08 0.74 -21.50
N ARG A 387 11.52 0.22 -22.58
CA ARG A 387 11.26 1.01 -23.77
C ARG A 387 9.97 1.79 -23.55
N SER A 388 10.00 3.08 -23.83
CA SER A 388 8.83 3.96 -23.92
C SER A 388 8.79 4.59 -25.31
N ASP A 389 7.71 5.30 -25.61
CA ASP A 389 7.54 5.98 -26.90
C ASP A 389 8.62 7.04 -27.17
N THR A 390 9.26 7.54 -26.10
CA THR A 390 10.31 8.57 -26.17
C THR A 390 11.73 8.02 -26.06
N GLY A 391 11.89 6.69 -25.94
CA GLY A 391 13.21 6.04 -25.92
C GLY A 391 13.38 5.00 -24.82
N ILE A 392 14.56 4.97 -24.20
CA ILE A 392 14.86 4.05 -23.08
C ILE A 392 14.74 4.82 -21.77
N GLU A 393 13.83 4.41 -20.91
CA GLU A 393 13.66 4.96 -19.58
C GLU A 393 14.33 4.07 -18.54
N GLY A 394 15.25 4.63 -17.76
CA GLY A 394 15.89 3.96 -16.63
C GLY A 394 15.13 4.19 -15.33
N HIS A 395 15.13 3.18 -14.47
CA HIS A 395 14.56 3.24 -13.14
C HIS A 395 15.40 2.48 -12.12
N ALA A 396 15.28 2.84 -10.85
CA ALA A 396 15.95 2.15 -9.76
C ALA A 396 15.03 2.06 -8.55
N TRP A 397 15.00 0.89 -7.93
CA TRP A 397 14.19 0.58 -6.75
C TRP A 397 15.01 -0.26 -5.76
N ILE A 398 14.38 -0.53 -4.62
CA ILE A 398 14.91 -1.46 -3.63
C ILE A 398 13.93 -2.61 -3.45
N GLU A 399 14.46 -3.78 -3.13
CA GLU A 399 13.69 -4.98 -2.82
C GLU A 399 14.07 -5.43 -1.42
N LEU A 400 13.07 -5.61 -0.56
CA LEU A 400 13.25 -6.23 0.74
C LEU A 400 12.94 -7.73 0.63
N PRO A 401 13.45 -8.55 1.57
CA PRO A 401 13.11 -9.97 1.66
C PRO A 401 11.63 -10.21 1.96
N TYR A 402 10.87 -9.16 2.29
CA TYR A 402 9.42 -9.17 2.45
C TYR A 402 8.81 -8.04 1.61
N PRO A 403 7.63 -8.24 1.01
CA PRO A 403 6.97 -7.20 0.21
C PRO A 403 6.52 -6.03 1.08
N LEU A 404 7.18 -4.89 1.00
CA LEU A 404 6.71 -3.69 1.69
C LEU A 404 5.40 -3.18 1.11
N ASP A 405 4.67 -2.39 1.91
CA ASP A 405 3.64 -1.48 1.42
C ASP A 405 4.05 -0.77 0.13
N ASN A 406 3.05 -0.53 -0.72
CA ASN A 406 3.12 0.39 -1.86
C ASN A 406 3.71 1.76 -1.46
N ASP A 407 3.63 2.15 -0.18
CA ASP A 407 4.23 3.37 0.35
C ASP A 407 5.78 3.38 0.27
N TYR A 408 6.42 2.21 0.19
CA TYR A 408 7.88 2.08 0.26
C TYR A 408 8.48 1.27 -0.90
N GLY A 409 7.75 0.25 -1.39
CA GLY A 409 8.12 -0.55 -2.54
C GLY A 409 7.54 -0.01 -3.84
N GLU A 410 8.15 -0.41 -4.96
CA GLU A 410 7.62 -0.16 -6.30
C GLU A 410 7.28 -1.52 -6.92
N PRO A 411 6.20 -2.20 -6.48
CA PRO A 411 5.97 -3.62 -6.84
C PRO A 411 5.76 -3.82 -8.33
N GLN A 412 5.26 -2.80 -9.04
CA GLN A 412 5.14 -2.81 -10.49
C GLN A 412 6.48 -2.60 -11.22
N ALA A 413 7.55 -2.21 -10.53
CA ALA A 413 8.84 -1.98 -11.19
C ALA A 413 9.37 -3.24 -11.87
N ARG A 414 9.21 -4.42 -11.24
CA ARG A 414 9.61 -5.69 -11.85
C ARG A 414 8.82 -6.07 -13.10
N THR A 415 7.54 -5.68 -13.17
CA THR A 415 6.70 -5.98 -14.34
C THR A 415 6.92 -4.97 -15.46
N LEU A 416 7.29 -3.74 -15.12
CA LEU A 416 7.45 -2.64 -16.07
C LEU A 416 8.88 -2.49 -16.61
N TYR A 417 9.90 -2.88 -15.84
CA TYR A 417 11.31 -2.67 -16.18
C TYR A 417 12.06 -3.99 -16.27
N ARG A 418 12.84 -4.15 -17.34
CA ARG A 418 13.82 -5.22 -17.46
C ARG A 418 15.02 -4.90 -16.58
N GLU A 419 15.38 -5.81 -15.68
CA GLU A 419 16.54 -5.66 -14.81
C GLU A 419 17.83 -5.51 -15.63
N LEU A 420 18.64 -4.49 -15.30
CA LEU A 420 19.99 -4.30 -15.83
C LEU A 420 21.04 -4.87 -14.87
N PHE A 421 20.92 -4.53 -13.58
CA PHE A 421 21.78 -5.09 -12.54
C PHE A 421 21.09 -5.07 -11.18
N ARG A 422 21.56 -5.95 -10.31
CA ARG A 422 21.15 -6.05 -8.92
C ARG A 422 22.36 -6.11 -8.00
N HIS A 423 22.18 -5.58 -6.80
CA HIS A 423 23.18 -5.63 -5.75
C HIS A 423 22.51 -5.96 -4.41
N ALA A 424 22.65 -7.21 -3.98
CA ALA A 424 22.20 -7.64 -2.66
C ALA A 424 23.18 -7.15 -1.59
N ALA A 425 22.66 -6.62 -0.49
CA ALA A 425 23.47 -6.25 0.66
C ALA A 425 24.23 -7.47 1.17
N GLN A 426 25.57 -7.40 1.12
CA GLN A 426 26.43 -8.44 1.64
C GLN A 426 26.63 -8.21 3.13
N GLU A 427 26.51 -9.27 3.92
CA GLU A 427 27.02 -9.28 5.28
C GLU A 427 28.49 -8.89 5.21
N GLY A 428 28.89 -7.87 5.99
CA GLY A 428 30.29 -7.54 6.09
C GLY A 428 31.01 -8.80 6.53
N LYS A 429 31.80 -9.42 5.62
CA LYS A 429 32.65 -10.57 5.96
C LYS A 429 33.27 -10.19 7.28
N GLU A 430 32.92 -10.92 8.34
CA GLU A 430 33.51 -10.73 9.65
C GLU A 430 34.98 -10.60 9.34
N ARG A 431 35.56 -9.42 9.61
CA ARG A 431 37.00 -9.27 9.57
C ARG A 431 37.43 -10.23 10.66
N GLN A 432 37.57 -11.52 10.31
CA GLN A 432 38.11 -12.57 11.15
C GLN A 432 39.37 -11.91 11.64
N SER A 433 39.30 -11.46 12.89
CA SER A 433 40.34 -10.65 13.45
C SER A 433 41.54 -11.54 13.30
N ARG A 434 42.50 -11.11 12.48
CA ARG A 434 43.88 -11.51 12.62
C ARG A 434 44.29 -11.03 14.02
N ARG A 435 43.79 -11.68 15.08
CA ARG A 435 44.52 -11.76 16.33
C ARG A 435 45.76 -12.52 15.91
N PRO A 436 46.95 -11.89 15.92
CA PRO A 436 48.16 -12.68 15.88
C PRO A 436 48.02 -13.66 17.04
N LEU A 437 48.11 -14.96 16.77
CA LEU A 437 48.49 -15.91 17.80
C LEU A 437 49.86 -15.45 18.28
N THR A 438 49.90 -14.57 19.27
CA THR A 438 51.09 -14.38 20.09
C THR A 438 51.28 -15.69 20.83
N GLY A 439 52.01 -16.62 20.20
CA GLY A 439 52.55 -17.76 20.89
C GLY A 439 53.42 -17.24 22.02
N ARG A 440 52.92 -17.36 23.25
CA ARG A 440 53.82 -17.49 24.39
C ARG A 440 54.45 -18.88 24.22
N GLY A 441 55.70 -18.88 23.80
CA GLY A 441 56.56 -20.03 24.01
C GLY A 441 56.75 -20.17 25.52
N GLU A 442 56.22 -21.24 26.09
CA GLU A 442 56.76 -21.81 27.32
C GLU A 442 58.06 -22.51 26.93
N GLN A 443 59.19 -21.92 27.35
CA GLN A 443 60.47 -22.60 27.36
C GLN A 443 60.62 -23.32 28.69
N HIS A 444 60.95 -24.60 28.60
CA HIS A 444 61.47 -25.42 29.68
C HIS A 444 62.69 -24.76 30.34
N SER A 445 62.67 -24.69 31.68
CA SER A 445 63.79 -24.98 32.58
C SER A 445 63.24 -25.32 33.95
#